data_AF-A0A1Q6KGX0-F1
#
_entry.id   AF-A0A1Q6KGX0-F1
#
_cell.length_a   1.000
_cell.length_b   1.000
_cell.length_c   1.000
_cell.angle_alpha   90.00
_cell.angle_beta   90.00
_cell.angle_gamma   90.00
#
_symmetry.space_group_name_H-M   'P 1'
#
loop_
_entity.id
_entity.type
_entity.pdbx_description
1 polymer ?
#
loop_
_entity_poly.entity_id
_entity_poly.type
_entity_poly.pdbx_seq_one_letter_code
_entity_poly.pdbx_strand_id
1 'polypeptide(L)'
;MNNKEELMLIPKYEKYMQYMIETIIKMPRTEKFNIGNEFKTVMYKMLENILYINKIDNSKRLYYLNLIDAELNAQRMMIRIMQKNKWIDNKKYKVSMELLYEIGKILGGLIKYYAKNNKKSI
;
A
#
# COMPACT_ATOMS: atom_id res chain seq x y z
N MET A 1 -5.60 -20.81 -5.76
CA MET A 1 -4.45 -19.94 -5.39
C MET A 1 -4.86 -18.54 -4.92
N ASN A 2 -5.98 -17.94 -5.36
CA ASN A 2 -6.18 -16.49 -5.18
C ASN A 2 -6.70 -16.02 -3.81
N ASN A 3 -7.62 -16.74 -3.16
CA ASN A 3 -8.13 -16.29 -1.85
C ASN A 3 -7.00 -16.22 -0.81
N LYS A 4 -6.00 -17.10 -0.88
CA LYS A 4 -4.88 -17.10 0.07
C LYS A 4 -3.99 -15.86 -0.11
N GLU A 5 -3.73 -15.45 -1.34
CA GLU A 5 -2.93 -14.25 -1.64
C GLU A 5 -3.68 -12.95 -1.29
N GLU A 6 -4.98 -12.89 -1.57
CA GLU A 6 -5.86 -11.78 -1.14
C GLU A 6 -5.90 -11.63 0.38
N LEU A 7 -6.06 -12.76 1.09
CA LEU A 7 -6.04 -12.78 2.56
C LEU A 7 -4.66 -12.42 3.15
N MET A 8 -3.57 -12.67 2.43
CA MET A 8 -2.21 -12.29 2.85
C MET A 8 -1.93 -10.79 2.73
N LEU A 9 -2.72 -10.05 1.95
CA LEU A 9 -2.51 -8.62 1.74
C LEU A 9 -2.76 -7.81 3.01
N ILE A 10 -3.84 -8.14 3.74
CA ILE A 10 -4.25 -7.48 4.99
C ILE A 10 -3.14 -7.53 6.07
N PRO A 11 -2.66 -8.70 6.53
CA PRO A 11 -1.68 -8.77 7.61
C PRO A 11 -0.34 -8.14 7.23
N LYS A 12 0.06 -8.21 5.95
CA LYS A 12 1.27 -7.52 5.48
C LYS A 12 1.10 -6.01 5.47
N TYR A 13 -0.06 -5.53 5.03
CA TYR A 13 -0.35 -4.11 5.03
C TYR A 13 -0.49 -3.56 6.44
N GLU A 14 -1.13 -4.28 7.36
CA GLU A 14 -1.23 -3.93 8.78
C GLU A 14 0.15 -3.76 9.43
N LYS A 15 1.07 -4.72 9.23
CA LYS A 15 2.46 -4.62 9.70
C LYS A 15 3.16 -3.37 9.16
N TYR A 16 2.95 -3.08 7.88
CA TYR A 16 3.49 -1.88 7.25
C TYR A 16 2.89 -0.59 7.83
N MET A 17 1.58 -0.54 8.04
CA MET A 17 0.89 0.60 8.64
C MET A 17 1.43 0.90 10.03
N GLN A 18 1.57 -0.12 10.88
CA GLN A 18 2.13 0.01 12.22
C GLN A 18 3.52 0.66 12.17
N TYR A 19 4.39 0.14 11.30
CA TYR A 19 5.74 0.68 11.11
C TYR A 19 5.73 2.15 10.66
N MET A 20 4.84 2.51 9.74
CA MET A 20 4.73 3.88 9.24
C MET A 20 4.18 4.85 10.29
N ILE A 21 3.21 4.43 11.10
CA ILE A 21 2.68 5.25 12.20
C ILE A 21 3.80 5.58 13.19
N GLU A 22 4.57 4.58 13.62
CA GLU A 22 5.71 4.77 14.52
C GLU A 22 6.81 5.67 13.91
N THR A 23 7.01 5.55 12.59
CA THR A 23 7.96 6.37 11.84
C THR A 23 7.50 7.83 11.79
N ILE A 24 6.22 8.09 11.50
CA ILE A 24 5.63 9.42 11.38
C ILE A 24 5.62 10.14 12.74
N ILE A 25 5.34 9.43 13.83
CA ILE A 25 5.33 10.02 15.18
C ILE A 25 6.70 10.62 15.56
N LYS A 26 7.79 10.04 15.03
CA LYS A 26 9.18 10.46 15.27
C LYS A 26 9.66 11.59 14.34
N MET A 27 8.84 12.04 13.39
CA MET A 27 9.18 13.16 12.50
C MET A 27 9.19 14.50 13.26
N PRO A 28 9.87 15.53 12.71
CA PRO A 28 9.73 16.91 13.20
C PRO A 28 8.26 17.32 13.31
N ARG A 29 7.91 18.09 14.35
CA ARG A 29 6.52 18.41 14.71
C ARG A 29 5.72 18.95 13.53
N THR A 30 6.27 19.92 12.79
CA THR A 30 5.61 20.55 11.64
C THR A 30 5.29 19.53 10.55
N GLU A 31 6.25 18.71 10.16
CA GLU A 31 6.09 17.75 9.06
C GLU A 31 5.20 16.56 9.43
N LYS A 32 5.23 16.16 10.70
CA LYS A 32 4.32 15.16 11.23
C LYS A 32 2.85 15.56 11.02
N PHE A 33 2.52 16.84 11.19
CA PHE A 33 1.15 17.35 11.03
C PHE A 33 0.84 17.80 9.59
N ASN A 34 1.87 18.03 8.76
CA ASN A 34 1.71 18.27 7.32
C ASN A 34 1.70 16.93 6.57
N ILE A 35 2.84 16.54 5.96
CA ILE A 35 2.93 15.32 5.15
C ILE A 35 2.54 14.07 5.91
N GLY A 36 2.77 14.01 7.24
CA GLY A 36 2.41 12.85 8.05
C GLY A 36 0.90 12.62 8.12
N ASN A 37 0.08 13.68 8.07
CA ASN A 37 -1.38 13.56 8.01
C ASN A 37 -1.84 13.12 6.62
N GLU A 38 -1.33 13.74 5.55
CA GLU A 38 -1.59 13.32 4.17
C GLU A 38 -1.21 11.85 3.93
N PHE A 39 -0.08 11.42 4.49
CA PHE A 39 0.41 10.05 4.38
C PHE A 39 -0.59 9.06 4.99
N LYS A 40 -1.07 9.36 6.21
CA LYS A 40 -2.07 8.52 6.88
C LYS A 40 -3.36 8.46 6.08
N THR A 41 -3.81 9.55 5.47
CA THR A 41 -5.00 9.57 4.60
C THR A 41 -4.86 8.59 3.43
N VAL A 42 -3.75 8.65 2.69
CA VAL A 42 -3.48 7.70 1.59
C VAL A 42 -3.39 6.26 2.11
N MET A 43 -2.76 6.09 3.27
CA MET A 43 -2.59 4.78 3.89
C MET A 43 -3.93 4.15 4.30
N TYR A 44 -4.84 4.93 4.88
CA TYR A 44 -6.18 4.47 5.26
C TYR A 44 -7.06 4.19 4.04
N LYS A 45 -6.98 5.02 2.99
CA LYS A 45 -7.69 4.78 1.74
C LYS A 45 -7.27 3.46 1.08
N MET A 46 -5.97 3.16 1.10
CA MET A 46 -5.47 1.88 0.61
C MET A 46 -5.93 0.69 1.47
N LEU A 47 -5.98 0.85 2.80
CA LEU A 47 -6.56 -0.18 3.69
C LEU A 47 -8.02 -0.45 3.31
N GLU A 48 -8.80 0.61 3.14
CA GLU A 48 -10.21 0.52 2.75
C GLU A 48 -10.37 -0.27 1.44
N ASN A 49 -9.61 0.08 0.40
CA ASN A 49 -9.64 -0.63 -0.88
C ASN A 49 -9.21 -2.10 -0.75
N ILE A 50 -8.19 -2.40 0.07
CA ILE A 50 -7.76 -3.78 0.36
C ILE A 50 -8.92 -4.57 0.98
N LEU A 51 -9.63 -3.99 1.95
CA LEU A 51 -10.75 -4.64 2.61
C LEU A 51 -11.94 -4.87 1.66
N TYR A 52 -12.15 -3.99 0.69
CA TYR A 52 -13.21 -4.13 -0.31
C TYR A 52 -13.00 -5.30 -1.27
N ILE A 53 -11.76 -5.65 -1.65
CA ILE A 53 -11.49 -6.77 -2.58
C ILE A 53 -12.19 -8.06 -2.14
N ASN A 54 -12.19 -8.34 -0.84
CA ASN A 54 -12.78 -9.56 -0.28
C ASN A 54 -14.32 -9.53 -0.21
N LYS A 55 -14.95 -8.37 -0.44
CA LYS A 55 -16.39 -8.14 -0.30
C LYS A 55 -17.11 -7.88 -1.64
N ILE A 56 -16.38 -7.86 -2.75
CA ILE A 56 -16.91 -7.51 -4.08
C ILE A 56 -16.79 -8.66 -5.08
N ASP A 57 -17.62 -8.56 -6.13
CA ASP A 57 -17.60 -9.47 -7.27
C ASP A 57 -16.28 -9.42 -8.05
N ASN A 58 -15.92 -10.55 -8.65
CA ASN A 58 -14.69 -10.71 -9.45
C ASN A 58 -14.55 -9.68 -10.57
N SER A 59 -15.66 -9.23 -11.17
CA SER A 59 -15.67 -8.22 -12.24
C SER A 59 -15.09 -6.87 -11.80
N LYS A 60 -15.26 -6.52 -10.51
CA LYS A 60 -14.79 -5.26 -9.94
C LYS A 60 -13.42 -5.38 -9.28
N ARG A 61 -12.93 -6.60 -8.97
CA ARG A 61 -11.65 -6.80 -8.26
C ARG A 61 -10.46 -6.17 -8.94
N LEU A 62 -10.37 -6.27 -10.28
CA LEU A 62 -9.28 -5.65 -11.03
C LEU A 62 -9.23 -4.12 -10.87
N TYR A 63 -10.40 -3.46 -10.81
CA TYR A 63 -10.49 -2.03 -10.58
C TYR A 63 -9.90 -1.64 -9.22
N TYR A 64 -10.30 -2.31 -8.14
CA TYR A 64 -9.77 -2.04 -6.80
C TYR A 64 -8.29 -2.38 -6.68
N LEU A 65 -7.83 -3.48 -7.30
CA LEU A 65 -6.40 -3.80 -7.33
C LEU A 65 -5.56 -2.70 -7.98
N ASN A 66 -6.07 -2.06 -9.05
CA ASN A 66 -5.41 -0.92 -9.68
C ASN A 66 -5.42 0.34 -8.80
N LEU A 67 -6.51 0.59 -8.06
CA LEU A 67 -6.54 1.67 -7.06
C LEU A 67 -5.46 1.46 -5.99
N ILE A 68 -5.36 0.25 -5.47
CA ILE A 68 -4.37 -0.10 -4.44
C ILE A 68 -2.95 0.03 -5.00
N ASP A 69 -2.69 -0.36 -6.26
CA ASP A 69 -1.38 -0.16 -6.88
C ASP A 69 -1.02 1.34 -7.02
N ALA A 70 -1.98 2.18 -7.40
CA ALA A 70 -1.78 3.62 -7.45
C ALA A 70 -1.47 4.21 -6.07
N GLU A 71 -2.18 3.78 -5.02
CA GLU A 71 -1.99 4.23 -3.65
C GLU A 71 -0.67 3.73 -3.05
N LEU A 72 -0.27 2.51 -3.37
CA LEU A 72 1.04 1.96 -3.04
C LEU A 72 2.16 2.82 -3.64
N ASN A 73 2.01 3.24 -4.89
CA ASN A 73 2.97 4.11 -5.57
C ASN A 73 2.99 5.53 -4.99
N ALA A 74 1.84 6.08 -4.62
CA ALA A 74 1.76 7.36 -3.90
C ALA A 74 2.54 7.30 -2.57
N GLN A 75 2.36 6.24 -1.78
CA GLN A 75 3.10 6.08 -0.53
C GLN A 75 4.61 5.94 -0.75
N ARG A 76 5.07 5.21 -1.78
CA ARG A 76 6.49 5.16 -2.19
C ARG A 76 7.04 6.55 -2.53
N MET A 77 6.26 7.36 -3.25
CA MET A 77 6.66 8.74 -3.59
C MET A 77 6.82 9.59 -2.33
N MET A 78 5.84 9.53 -1.42
CA MET A 78 5.89 10.29 -0.17
C MET A 78 7.07 9.88 0.72
N ILE A 79 7.34 8.57 0.86
CA ILE A 79 8.51 8.07 1.60
C ILE A 79 9.83 8.58 0.99
N ARG A 80 9.94 8.64 -0.34
CA ARG A 80 11.12 9.24 -1.01
C ARG A 80 11.26 10.73 -0.69
N ILE A 81 10.17 11.48 -0.64
CA ILE A 81 10.18 12.90 -0.26
C ILE A 81 10.61 13.06 1.20
N MET A 82 10.07 12.23 2.11
CA MET A 82 10.44 12.24 3.53
C MET A 82 11.92 11.96 3.73
N GLN A 83 12.50 11.01 2.97
CA GLN A 83 13.92 10.71 3.02
C GLN A 83 14.78 11.86 2.47
N LYS A 84 14.42 12.43 1.30
CA LYS A 84 15.15 13.54 0.68
C LYS A 84 15.24 14.76 1.60
N ASN A 85 14.17 15.05 2.34
CA ASN A 85 14.12 16.14 3.31
C ASN A 85 14.68 15.76 4.69
N LYS A 86 15.25 14.55 4.84
CA LYS A 86 15.84 14.04 6.09
C LYS A 86 14.84 13.99 7.27
N TRP A 87 13.54 13.90 7.00
CA TRP A 87 12.52 13.72 8.03
C TRP A 87 12.49 12.27 8.55
N ILE A 88 12.96 11.34 7.72
CA ILE A 88 13.24 9.95 8.09
C ILE A 88 14.69 9.61 7.73
N ASP A 89 15.31 8.74 8.52
CA ASP A 89 16.65 8.24 8.24
C ASP A 89 16.65 7.14 7.16
N ASN A 90 17.84 6.79 6.68
CA ASN A 90 18.01 5.79 5.63
C ASN A 90 17.57 4.38 6.07
N LYS A 91 17.66 4.05 7.37
CA LYS A 91 17.21 2.75 7.88
C LYS A 91 15.68 2.67 7.79
N LYS A 92 14.98 3.72 8.23
CA LYS A 92 13.52 3.81 8.14
C LYS A 92 13.04 3.74 6.69
N TYR A 93 13.68 4.52 5.81
CA TYR A 93 13.41 4.47 4.38
C TYR A 93 13.52 3.04 3.80
N LYS A 94 14.63 2.34 4.06
CA LYS A 94 14.86 0.98 3.52
C LYS A 94 13.79 0.00 4.00
N VAL A 95 13.50 -0.01 5.30
CA VAL A 95 12.49 -0.91 5.88
C VAL A 95 11.10 -0.62 5.30
N SER A 96 10.70 0.66 5.21
CA SER A 96 9.41 1.03 4.59
C SER A 96 9.31 0.58 3.13
N MET A 97 10.37 0.77 2.34
CA MET A 97 10.40 0.37 0.93
C MET A 97 10.38 -1.15 0.75
N GLU A 98 11.03 -1.91 1.62
CA GLU A 98 11.03 -3.37 1.60
C GLU A 98 9.62 -3.94 1.91
N LEU A 99 8.96 -3.39 2.93
CA LEU A 99 7.57 -3.76 3.25
C LEU A 99 6.63 -3.47 2.06
N LEU A 100 6.74 -2.29 1.45
CA LEU A 100 5.98 -1.93 0.24
C LEU A 100 6.32 -2.78 -0.98
N TYR A 101 7.53 -3.31 -1.06
CA TYR A 101 7.96 -4.20 -2.14
C TYR A 101 7.30 -5.57 -2.01
N GLU A 102 7.23 -6.14 -0.80
CA GLU A 102 6.51 -7.39 -0.55
C GLU A 102 5.02 -7.27 -0.90
N ILE A 103 4.38 -6.18 -0.48
CA ILE A 103 2.98 -5.88 -0.80
C ILE A 103 2.80 -5.75 -2.33
N GLY A 104 3.72 -5.04 -2.99
CA GLY A 104 3.72 -4.87 -4.45
C GLY A 104 3.85 -6.18 -5.23
N LYS A 105 4.62 -7.16 -4.73
CA LYS A 105 4.70 -8.50 -5.35
C LYS A 105 3.35 -9.21 -5.35
N ILE A 106 2.64 -9.17 -4.23
CA ILE A 106 1.32 -9.80 -4.10
C ILE A 106 0.33 -9.11 -5.03
N LEU A 107 0.28 -7.77 -5.00
CA LEU A 107 -0.58 -6.99 -5.88
C LEU A 107 -0.31 -7.28 -7.36
N GLY A 108 0.95 -7.31 -7.77
CA GLY A 108 1.31 -7.61 -9.16
C GLY A 108 0.90 -9.03 -9.60
N GLY A 109 0.95 -10.01 -8.69
CA GLY A 109 0.43 -11.36 -8.93
C GLY A 109 -1.08 -11.37 -9.15
N LEU A 110 -1.83 -10.74 -8.24
CA LEU A 110 -3.28 -10.64 -8.30
C LEU A 110 -3.76 -9.89 -9.55
N ILE A 111 -3.16 -8.73 -9.87
CA ILE A 111 -3.50 -7.95 -11.06
C ILE A 111 -3.34 -8.80 -12.33
N LYS A 112 -2.21 -9.49 -12.48
CA LYS A 112 -1.97 -10.38 -13.62
C LYS A 112 -3.01 -11.50 -13.72
N TYR A 113 -3.37 -12.10 -12.58
CA TYR A 113 -4.38 -13.15 -12.51
C TYR A 113 -5.75 -12.64 -12.97
N TYR A 114 -6.25 -11.55 -12.39
CA TYR A 114 -7.58 -11.01 -12.72
C TYR A 114 -7.65 -10.42 -14.13
N ALA A 115 -6.58 -9.76 -14.61
CA ALA A 115 -6.50 -9.27 -15.98
C ALA A 115 -6.57 -10.40 -17.02
N LYS A 116 -5.97 -11.57 -16.74
CA LYS A 116 -6.03 -12.73 -17.63
C LYS A 116 -7.43 -13.35 -17.68
N ASN A 117 -8.13 -13.40 -16.55
CA ASN A 117 -9.46 -14.00 -16.48
C ASN A 117 -10.54 -13.12 -17.11
N ASN A 118 -10.45 -11.80 -16.99
CA ASN A 118 -11.37 -10.88 -17.65
C ASN A 118 -11.24 -10.92 -19.20
N LYS A 119 -10.08 -11.31 -19.74
CA LYS A 119 -9.90 -11.49 -21.19
C LYS A 119 -10.47 -12.79 -21.74
N LYS A 120 -10.76 -13.78 -20.89
CA LYS A 120 -11.33 -15.08 -21.30
C LYS A 120 -12.86 -15.08 -21.32
N SER A 121 -13.51 -14.04 -20.81
CA SER A 121 -14.97 -13.90 -20.75
C SER A 121 -15.55 -13.05 -21.89
N ILE A 122 -14.77 -12.81 -22.94
CA ILE A 122 -15.17 -12.16 -24.20
C ILE A 122 -14.92 -13.19 -25.30
#